data_AF-A0A4U8SQI0-F1
#
_entry.id   AF-A0A4U8SQI0-F1
#
_cell.length_a   1.000
_cell.length_b   1.000
_cell.length_c   1.000
_cell.angle_alpha   90.00
_cell.angle_beta   90.00
_cell.angle_gamma   90.00
#
_symmetry.space_group_name_H-M   'P 1'
#
loop_
_entity.id
_entity.type
_entity.pdbx_description
1 polymer ?
#
loop_
_entity_poly.entity_id
_entity_poly.type
_entity_poly.pdbx_seq_one_letter_code
_entity_poly.pdbx_strand_id
1 'polypeptide(L)'
;MFRFILILAFLGINIYADDKAKLKELYKQWGGIYVKDMQINGKSVRLGFLIDDNCYVNEHQSADGEGNDGMGNFYCSIYYSKDGKDFLDWWKHNIDFVTEPQDQNYATTRIISLISKQNAVIKVYSMEFANDFCNIKVQKQGENITLEKTECKLDGFILHDEVFGTYTKSEKW
;
A
#
# COMPACT_ATOMS: atom_id res chain seq x y z
N MET A 1 29.96 -35.94 8.34
CA MET A 1 29.45 -34.92 7.40
C MET A 1 27.96 -34.57 7.58
N PHE A 2 27.07 -35.49 7.98
CA PHE A 2 25.64 -35.20 8.14
C PHE A 2 25.23 -34.23 9.27
N ARG A 3 26.04 -34.09 10.35
CA ARG A 3 25.71 -33.21 11.49
C ARG A 3 25.92 -31.70 11.21
N PHE A 4 26.78 -31.33 10.26
CA PHE A 4 27.06 -29.93 9.94
C PHE A 4 25.99 -29.29 9.03
N ILE A 5 25.32 -30.08 8.19
CA ILE A 5 24.26 -29.60 7.29
C ILE A 5 22.99 -29.22 8.08
N LEU A 6 22.67 -29.97 9.14
CA LEU A 6 21.53 -29.67 10.02
C LEU A 6 21.70 -28.35 10.80
N ILE A 7 22.92 -28.03 11.25
CA ILE A 7 23.18 -26.78 12.00
C ILE A 7 23.04 -25.55 11.08
N LEU A 8 23.47 -25.64 9.82
CA LEU A 8 23.31 -24.57 8.84
C LEU A 8 21.84 -24.34 8.44
N ALA A 9 21.05 -25.41 8.29
CA ALA A 9 19.62 -25.30 8.04
C ALA A 9 18.89 -24.62 9.23
N PHE A 10 19.22 -24.99 10.47
CA PHE A 10 18.62 -24.37 11.65
C PHE A 10 19.05 -22.90 11.84
N LEU A 11 20.31 -22.54 11.55
CA LEU A 11 20.76 -21.14 11.61
C LEU A 11 20.12 -20.28 10.51
N GLY A 12 19.99 -20.80 9.29
CA GLY A 12 19.34 -20.08 8.17
C GLY A 12 17.86 -19.82 8.41
N ILE A 13 17.12 -20.80 8.96
CA ILE A 13 15.68 -20.64 9.25
C ILE A 13 15.43 -19.64 10.38
N ASN A 14 16.27 -19.64 11.42
CA ASN A 14 16.11 -18.71 12.55
C ASN A 14 16.43 -17.26 12.17
N ILE A 15 17.41 -17.02 11.31
CA ILE A 15 17.74 -15.66 10.83
C ILE A 15 16.59 -15.12 9.96
N TYR A 16 16.05 -15.95 9.06
CA TYR A 16 14.96 -15.54 8.16
C TYR A 16 13.64 -15.25 8.90
N ALA A 17 13.32 -16.04 9.94
CA ALA A 17 12.13 -15.82 10.76
C ALA A 17 12.27 -14.56 11.65
N ASP A 18 13.46 -14.31 12.21
CA ASP A 18 13.74 -13.15 13.05
C ASP A 18 13.68 -11.84 12.24
N ASP A 19 14.17 -11.85 11.00
CA ASP A 19 14.09 -10.69 10.10
C ASP A 19 12.63 -10.39 9.69
N LYS A 20 11.82 -11.41 9.37
CA LYS A 20 10.39 -11.23 9.09
C LYS A 20 9.63 -10.65 10.29
N ALA A 21 9.91 -11.12 11.51
CA ALA A 21 9.26 -10.64 12.72
C ALA A 21 9.63 -9.17 13.02
N LYS A 22 10.91 -8.81 12.90
CA LYS A 22 11.40 -7.43 13.07
C LYS A 22 10.83 -6.49 12.02
N LEU A 23 10.70 -6.93 10.77
CA LEU A 23 10.06 -6.16 9.71
C LEU A 23 8.57 -5.97 9.95
N LYS A 24 7.85 -7.01 10.40
CA LYS A 24 6.43 -6.89 10.78
C LYS A 24 6.25 -5.88 11.92
N GLU A 25 7.08 -5.95 12.96
CA GLU A 25 7.13 -4.95 14.04
C GLU A 25 7.39 -3.53 13.52
N LEU A 26 8.34 -3.39 12.59
CA LEU A 26 8.74 -2.10 12.02
C LEU A 26 7.62 -1.45 11.19
N TYR A 27 6.67 -2.23 10.69
CA TYR A 27 5.61 -1.75 9.81
C TYR A 27 4.22 -1.71 10.43
N LYS A 28 3.99 -2.31 11.61
CA LYS A 28 2.76 -2.14 12.41
C LYS A 28 2.37 -0.67 12.63
N GLN A 29 3.36 0.21 12.75
CA GLN A 29 3.15 1.65 12.94
C GLN A 29 2.45 2.36 11.76
N TRP A 30 2.45 1.75 10.56
CA TRP A 30 1.72 2.26 9.40
C TRP A 30 0.24 1.88 9.44
N GLY A 31 -0.13 0.73 10.02
CA GLY A 31 -1.50 0.25 10.07
C GLY A 31 -2.44 1.22 10.80
N GLY A 32 -3.66 1.36 10.28
CA GLY A 32 -4.71 2.20 10.85
C GLY A 32 -5.44 3.06 9.82
N ILE A 33 -6.39 3.85 10.32
CA ILE A 33 -7.21 4.77 9.53
C ILE A 33 -6.56 6.15 9.57
N TYR A 34 -6.40 6.76 8.40
CA TYR A 34 -5.95 8.13 8.24
C TYR A 34 -7.06 8.95 7.60
N VAL A 35 -7.30 10.15 8.10
CA VAL A 35 -8.40 11.00 7.65
C VAL A 35 -7.91 12.36 7.20
N LYS A 36 -8.61 12.93 6.22
CA LYS A 36 -8.40 14.27 5.70
C LYS A 36 -9.75 14.92 5.47
N ASP A 37 -10.01 16.02 6.17
CA ASP A 37 -11.19 16.84 5.93
C ASP A 37 -10.86 17.93 4.90
N MET A 38 -11.76 18.15 3.94
CA MET A 38 -11.60 19.16 2.90
C MET A 38 -12.93 19.82 2.55
N GLN A 39 -12.86 20.99 1.91
CA GLN A 39 -14.03 21.69 1.39
C GLN A 39 -14.11 21.49 -0.12
N ILE A 40 -15.19 20.88 -0.60
CA ILE A 40 -15.47 20.72 -2.04
C ILE A 40 -16.81 21.39 -2.33
N ASN A 41 -16.82 22.40 -3.20
CA ASN A 41 -18.03 23.13 -3.59
C ASN A 41 -18.87 23.62 -2.39
N GLY A 42 -18.19 24.10 -1.33
CA GLY A 42 -18.83 24.61 -0.11
C GLY A 42 -19.40 23.54 0.82
N LYS A 43 -19.14 22.25 0.57
CA LYS A 43 -19.48 21.14 1.46
C LYS A 43 -18.23 20.60 2.13
N SER A 44 -18.35 20.32 3.43
CA SER A 44 -17.33 19.56 4.16
C SER A 44 -17.38 18.11 3.70
N VAL A 45 -16.24 17.61 3.25
CA VAL A 45 -16.03 16.25 2.79
C VAL A 45 -14.94 15.64 3.64
N ARG A 46 -15.15 14.41 4.11
CA ARG A 46 -14.13 13.66 4.86
C ARG A 46 -13.63 12.50 4.01
N LEU A 47 -12.32 12.44 3.81
CA LEU A 47 -11.64 11.36 3.11
C LEU A 47 -10.99 10.43 4.12
N GLY A 48 -11.08 9.13 3.86
CA GLY A 48 -10.54 8.07 4.69
C GLY A 48 -9.59 7.22 3.89
N PHE A 49 -8.45 6.90 4.49
CA PHE A 49 -7.43 6.04 3.93
C PHE A 49 -7.07 5.00 4.99
N LEU A 50 -7.47 3.75 4.77
CA LEU A 50 -7.18 2.63 5.65
C LEU A 50 -5.96 1.88 5.13
N ILE A 51 -4.95 1.71 5.98
CA ILE A 51 -3.87 0.75 5.78
C ILE A 51 -4.19 -0.46 6.65
N ASP A 52 -4.37 -1.62 6.02
CA ASP A 52 -4.63 -2.89 6.72
C ASP A 52 -3.48 -3.21 7.69
N ASP A 53 -3.80 -3.79 8.84
CA ASP A 53 -2.81 -4.24 9.81
C ASP A 53 -2.13 -5.56 9.37
N ASN A 54 -2.72 -6.25 8.39
CA ASN A 54 -2.16 -7.42 7.74
C ASN A 54 -1.31 -7.03 6.54
N CYS A 55 -0.01 -6.91 6.79
CA CYS A 55 1.00 -6.74 5.75
C CYS A 55 1.67 -8.07 5.41
N TYR A 56 2.02 -8.23 4.14
CA TYR A 56 2.62 -9.42 3.55
C TYR A 56 4.09 -9.14 3.19
N VAL A 57 4.89 -10.21 3.24
CA VAL A 57 6.25 -10.22 2.69
C VAL A 57 6.16 -10.86 1.32
N ASN A 58 6.64 -10.17 0.30
CA ASN A 58 6.75 -10.75 -1.02
C ASN A 58 7.89 -11.77 -1.03
N GLU A 59 7.55 -13.05 -1.19
CA GLU A 59 8.49 -14.15 -1.16
C GLU A 59 9.20 -14.36 -2.51
N HIS A 60 8.75 -13.69 -3.57
CA HIS A 60 9.38 -13.70 -4.90
C HIS A 60 10.44 -12.60 -5.05
N GLN A 61 11.36 -12.54 -4.09
CA GLN A 61 12.48 -11.60 -4.09
C GLN A 61 13.43 -11.89 -5.26
N SER A 62 13.70 -10.90 -6.08
CA SER A 62 14.91 -10.84 -6.88
C SER A 62 16.08 -10.38 -6.01
N ALA A 63 17.31 -10.72 -6.40
CA ALA A 63 18.52 -10.38 -5.65
C ALA A 63 18.85 -8.87 -5.60
N ASP A 64 18.19 -8.06 -6.42
CA ASP A 64 18.31 -6.60 -6.48
C ASP A 64 17.23 -5.84 -5.67
N GLY A 65 16.34 -6.56 -4.99
CA GLY A 65 15.37 -5.98 -4.07
C GLY A 65 14.11 -5.42 -4.72
N GLU A 66 13.87 -5.68 -6.01
CA GLU A 66 12.60 -5.43 -6.69
C GLU A 66 11.87 -6.75 -6.92
N GLY A 67 10.98 -7.16 -6.00
CA GLY A 67 10.18 -8.37 -6.15
C GLY A 67 9.65 -8.53 -7.59
N ASN A 68 9.79 -9.75 -8.14
CA ASN A 68 9.57 -10.06 -9.57
C ASN A 68 8.14 -9.75 -10.09
N ASP A 69 7.21 -9.43 -9.20
CA ASP A 69 5.82 -9.11 -9.48
C ASP A 69 5.50 -7.61 -9.33
N GLY A 70 6.48 -6.74 -9.11
CA GLY A 70 6.25 -5.30 -8.97
C GLY A 70 5.51 -4.85 -7.70
N MET A 71 5.13 -5.73 -6.78
CA MET A 71 4.44 -5.35 -5.52
C MET A 71 5.40 -4.72 -4.47
N GLY A 72 6.70 -4.95 -4.65
CA GLY A 72 7.73 -4.60 -3.69
C GLY A 72 7.81 -5.59 -2.52
N ASN A 73 8.81 -5.40 -1.65
CA ASN A 73 9.23 -6.45 -0.70
C ASN A 73 8.28 -6.65 0.48
N PHE A 74 7.67 -5.56 0.96
CA PHE A 74 6.72 -5.56 2.06
C PHE A 74 5.55 -4.69 1.67
N TYR A 75 4.34 -5.23 1.71
CA TYR A 75 3.17 -4.49 1.29
C TYR A 75 1.95 -4.81 2.14
N CYS A 76 1.02 -3.86 2.22
CA CYS A 76 -0.28 -4.03 2.87
C CYS A 76 -1.39 -3.65 1.89
N SER A 77 -2.56 -4.24 2.06
CA SER A 77 -3.77 -3.78 1.38
C SER A 77 -4.15 -2.38 1.88
N ILE A 78 -4.71 -1.58 0.98
CA ILE A 78 -5.22 -0.25 1.31
C ILE A 78 -6.64 -0.09 0.80
N TYR A 79 -7.40 0.76 1.49
CA TYR A 79 -8.76 1.11 1.13
C TYR A 79 -8.96 2.62 1.23
N TYR A 80 -9.77 3.18 0.34
CA TYR A 80 -10.11 4.59 0.33
C TYR A 80 -11.62 4.77 0.36
N SER A 81 -12.05 5.75 1.14
CA SER A 81 -13.45 6.06 1.32
C SER A 81 -13.68 7.57 1.47
N LYS A 82 -14.93 7.98 1.24
CA LYS A 82 -15.39 9.37 1.28
C LYS A 82 -16.71 9.43 2.04
N ASP A 83 -16.84 10.42 2.90
CA ASP A 83 -18.05 10.76 3.66
C ASP A 83 -18.61 9.60 4.50
N GLY A 84 -17.73 8.89 5.22
CA GLY A 84 -18.13 7.90 6.23
C GLY A 84 -18.67 6.58 5.67
N LYS A 85 -18.49 6.29 4.38
CA LYS A 85 -18.85 4.98 3.80
C LYS A 85 -17.90 3.90 4.32
N ASP A 86 -18.41 2.73 4.71
CA ASP A 86 -17.57 1.65 5.21
C ASP A 86 -16.49 1.21 4.21
N PHE A 87 -15.26 1.04 4.69
CA PHE A 87 -14.12 0.60 3.88
C PHE A 87 -14.31 -0.81 3.30
N LEU A 88 -15.07 -1.67 3.99
CA LEU A 88 -15.16 -3.11 3.71
C LEU A 88 -16.33 -3.50 2.81
N ASP A 89 -17.14 -2.55 2.34
CA ASP A 89 -18.20 -2.83 1.36
C ASP A 89 -17.61 -2.85 -0.07
N TRP A 90 -16.66 -3.77 -0.26
CA TRP A 90 -15.72 -3.93 -1.38
C TRP A 90 -16.37 -3.98 -2.77
N TRP A 91 -17.66 -4.34 -2.83
CA TRP A 91 -18.43 -4.52 -4.06
C TRP A 91 -19.33 -3.31 -4.40
N LYS A 92 -19.48 -2.34 -3.50
CA LYS A 92 -20.42 -1.21 -3.67
C LYS A 92 -19.76 0.16 -3.62
N HIS A 93 -18.67 0.32 -2.88
CA HIS A 93 -18.26 1.64 -2.40
C HIS A 93 -16.76 1.94 -2.45
N ASN A 94 -15.96 1.11 -3.12
CA ASN A 94 -14.60 1.52 -3.48
C ASN A 94 -14.68 2.72 -4.40
N ILE A 95 -14.44 3.90 -3.85
CA ILE A 95 -14.15 5.07 -4.69
C ILE A 95 -12.75 4.79 -5.21
N ASP A 96 -12.66 4.54 -6.50
CA ASP A 96 -11.39 4.19 -7.11
C ASP A 96 -10.42 5.36 -6.98
N PHE A 97 -9.17 5.05 -6.61
CA PHE A 97 -8.05 6.00 -6.62
C PHE A 97 -7.79 6.56 -8.01
N VAL A 98 -8.18 5.80 -9.03
CA VAL A 98 -7.93 6.03 -10.44
C VAL A 98 -9.22 5.90 -11.23
N THR A 99 -9.36 6.73 -12.26
CA THR A 99 -10.24 6.41 -13.38
C THR A 99 -9.48 5.49 -14.33
N GLU A 100 -10.05 4.32 -14.62
CA GLU A 100 -9.51 3.35 -15.59
C GLU A 100 -10.05 3.65 -17.00
N PRO A 101 -9.29 3.38 -18.08
CA PRO A 101 -9.78 3.55 -19.43
C PRO A 101 -10.95 2.58 -19.71
N GLN A 102 -12.09 3.11 -20.19
CA GLN A 102 -13.35 2.35 -20.34
C GLN A 102 -13.26 1.13 -21.27
N ASP A 103 -12.30 1.12 -22.20
CA ASP A 103 -12.16 0.07 -23.22
C ASP A 103 -11.32 -1.13 -22.75
N GLN A 104 -10.76 -1.08 -21.52
CA GLN A 104 -9.93 -2.15 -20.99
C GLN A 104 -10.32 -2.51 -19.55
N ASN A 105 -10.77 -3.75 -19.36
CA ASN A 105 -11.03 -4.30 -18.02
C ASN A 105 -9.71 -4.79 -17.41
N TYR A 106 -8.94 -3.86 -16.85
CA TYR A 106 -7.77 -4.23 -16.06
C TYR A 106 -8.23 -4.77 -14.69
N ALA A 107 -7.80 -5.97 -14.31
CA ALA A 107 -7.95 -6.43 -12.93
C ALA A 107 -6.95 -5.67 -12.04
N THR A 108 -7.33 -4.49 -11.54
CA THR A 108 -6.45 -3.65 -10.72
C THR A 108 -6.53 -3.98 -9.24
N THR A 109 -5.37 -3.94 -8.60
CA THR A 109 -5.16 -4.09 -7.16
C THR A 109 -4.40 -2.87 -6.65
N ARG A 110 -4.67 -2.47 -5.41
CA ARG A 110 -4.05 -1.31 -4.78
C ARG A 110 -3.39 -1.74 -3.50
N ILE A 111 -2.10 -1.48 -3.39
CA ILE A 111 -1.31 -1.82 -2.22
C ILE A 111 -0.46 -0.62 -1.82
N ILE A 112 -0.02 -0.60 -0.57
CA ILE A 112 1.08 0.25 -0.13
C ILE A 112 2.32 -0.60 0.09
N SER A 113 3.37 -0.32 -0.68
CA SER A 113 4.69 -0.93 -0.56
C SER A 113 5.54 -0.13 0.44
N LEU A 114 5.92 -0.76 1.55
CA LEU A 114 6.62 -0.13 2.66
C LEU A 114 8.13 -0.24 2.48
N ILE A 115 8.80 0.90 2.28
CA ILE A 115 10.23 0.97 1.98
C ILE A 115 11.03 1.19 3.27
N SER A 116 10.50 2.02 4.19
CA SER A 116 11.14 2.34 5.47
C SER A 116 10.11 2.82 6.49
N LYS A 117 10.56 3.19 7.69
CA LYS A 117 9.67 3.77 8.73
C LYS A 117 8.96 5.06 8.29
N GLN A 118 9.50 5.77 7.31
CA GLN A 118 9.02 7.10 6.90
C GLN A 118 8.62 7.17 5.43
N ASN A 119 8.94 6.16 4.62
CA ASN A 119 8.68 6.19 3.18
C ASN A 119 7.98 4.92 2.73
N ALA A 120 7.00 5.11 1.85
CA ALA A 120 6.26 4.05 1.18
C ALA A 120 5.85 4.51 -0.22
N VAL A 121 5.38 3.59 -1.03
CA VAL A 121 4.83 3.86 -2.36
C VAL A 121 3.51 3.10 -2.48
N ILE A 122 2.42 3.81 -2.72
CA ILE A 122 1.17 3.17 -3.13
C ILE A 122 1.32 2.79 -4.60
N LYS A 123 1.02 1.53 -4.91
CA LYS A 123 1.04 1.01 -6.26
C LYS A 123 -0.39 0.68 -6.68
N VAL A 124 -0.81 1.23 -7.81
CA VAL A 124 -1.96 0.73 -8.57
C VAL A 124 -1.41 -0.28 -9.56
N TYR A 125 -1.83 -1.53 -9.47
CA TYR A 125 -1.11 -2.66 -10.03
C TYR A 125 -2.05 -3.63 -10.73
N SER A 126 -1.59 -4.31 -11.78
CA SER A 126 -2.30 -5.46 -12.36
C SER A 126 -1.56 -6.76 -12.15
N MET A 127 -2.25 -7.73 -11.56
CA MET A 127 -1.74 -9.09 -11.40
C MET A 127 -1.52 -9.81 -12.73
N GLU A 128 -2.30 -9.48 -13.76
CA GLU A 128 -2.20 -10.10 -15.08
C GLU A 128 -0.90 -9.70 -15.79
N PHE A 129 -0.53 -8.42 -15.70
CA PHE A 129 0.63 -7.87 -16.40
C PHE A 129 1.90 -7.83 -15.55
N ALA A 130 1.81 -8.23 -14.28
CA ALA A 130 2.91 -8.17 -13.32
C ALA A 130 3.60 -6.80 -13.24
N ASN A 131 2.83 -5.71 -13.40
CA ASN A 131 3.37 -4.35 -13.47
C ASN A 131 2.47 -3.34 -12.76
N ASP A 132 3.08 -2.28 -12.22
CA ASP A 132 2.38 -1.13 -11.67
C ASP A 132 2.06 -0.10 -12.77
N PHE A 133 0.89 0.50 -12.66
CA PHE A 133 0.35 1.50 -13.57
C PHE A 133 0.53 2.91 -13.02
N CYS A 134 0.46 3.06 -11.69
CA CYS A 134 0.67 4.33 -11.01
C CYS A 134 1.43 4.09 -9.70
N ASN A 135 2.42 4.94 -9.42
CA ASN A 135 3.20 4.92 -8.18
C ASN A 135 3.05 6.25 -7.45
N ILE A 136 2.34 6.24 -6.33
CA ILE A 136 2.10 7.43 -5.50
C ILE A 136 3.08 7.36 -4.33
N LYS A 137 3.96 8.35 -4.22
CA LYS A 137 4.90 8.42 -3.10
C LYS A 137 4.16 8.82 -1.82
N VAL A 138 4.47 8.11 -0.74
CA VAL A 138 3.90 8.35 0.58
C VAL A 138 5.00 8.58 1.60
N GLN A 139 4.90 9.69 2.32
CA GLN A 139 5.80 9.99 3.43
C GLN A 139 5.04 9.98 4.75
N LYS A 140 5.65 9.42 5.81
CA LYS A 140 5.09 9.40 7.16
C LYS A 140 5.90 10.28 8.10
N GLN A 141 5.22 11.15 8.84
CA GLN A 141 5.79 12.00 9.88
C GLN A 141 4.88 11.99 11.12
N GLY A 142 5.31 11.26 12.16
CA GLY A 142 4.46 11.03 13.34
C GLY A 142 3.17 10.34 12.94
N GLU A 143 2.02 10.89 13.33
CA GLU A 143 0.69 10.38 12.99
C GLU A 143 0.18 10.82 11.61
N ASN A 144 0.99 11.55 10.83
CA ASN A 144 0.58 12.01 9.51
C ASN A 144 1.19 11.15 8.40
N ILE A 145 0.42 10.95 7.34
CA ILE A 145 0.92 10.50 6.03
C ILE A 145 0.63 11.57 4.98
N THR A 146 1.54 11.76 4.04
CA THR A 146 1.35 12.67 2.90
C THR A 146 1.48 11.90 1.61
N LEU A 147 0.44 11.93 0.80
CA LEU A 147 0.37 11.34 -0.53
C LEU A 147 0.73 12.42 -1.56
N GLU A 148 1.87 12.27 -2.22
CA GLU A 148 2.36 13.21 -3.23
C GLU A 148 1.77 12.88 -4.61
N LYS A 149 1.33 13.90 -5.34
CA LYS A 149 0.83 13.72 -6.70
C LYS A 149 1.96 13.22 -7.60
N THR A 150 1.62 12.23 -8.42
CA THR A 150 2.53 11.55 -9.36
C THR A 150 1.77 11.30 -10.65
N GLU A 151 2.49 11.10 -11.75
CA GLU A 151 1.90 10.70 -13.02
C GLU A 151 1.85 9.17 -13.13
N CYS A 152 0.78 8.65 -13.73
CA CYS A 152 0.68 7.24 -14.06
C CYS A 152 1.58 6.92 -15.26
N LYS A 153 2.13 5.70 -15.29
CA LYS A 153 2.99 5.20 -16.37
C LYS A 153 2.19 4.87 -17.65
N LEU A 154 0.91 4.56 -17.51
CA LEU A 154 0.02 4.23 -18.62
C LEU A 154 -0.97 5.37 -18.89
N ASP A 155 -1.07 5.76 -20.15
CA ASP A 155 -2.06 6.71 -20.62
C ASP A 155 -3.48 6.19 -20.37
N GLY A 156 -4.36 7.08 -19.90
CA GLY A 156 -5.76 6.74 -19.59
C GLY A 156 -6.04 6.35 -18.14
N PHE A 157 -5.00 6.05 -17.35
CA PHE A 157 -5.14 5.98 -15.89
C PHE A 157 -5.00 7.38 -15.29
N ILE A 158 -6.07 7.88 -14.68
CA ILE A 158 -6.09 9.24 -14.09
C ILE A 158 -6.31 9.14 -12.59
N LEU A 159 -5.33 9.58 -11.80
CA LEU A 159 -5.47 9.67 -10.34
C LEU A 159 -6.39 10.84 -9.95
N HIS A 160 -7.35 10.58 -9.05
CA HIS A 160 -8.25 11.62 -8.57
C HIS A 160 -7.51 12.63 -7.67
N ASP A 161 -7.55 13.91 -8.02
CA ASP A 161 -6.79 14.96 -7.34
C ASP A 161 -7.09 15.09 -5.84
N GLU A 162 -8.33 14.77 -5.44
CA GLU A 162 -8.78 14.83 -4.04
C GLU A 162 -8.04 13.85 -3.11
N VAL A 163 -7.50 12.76 -3.66
CA VAL A 163 -6.76 11.73 -2.93
C VAL A 163 -5.44 12.30 -2.37
N PHE A 164 -4.82 13.27 -3.03
CA PHE A 164 -3.49 13.75 -2.64
C PHE A 164 -3.52 14.74 -1.48
N GLY A 165 -2.43 14.79 -0.72
CA GLY A 165 -2.29 15.67 0.44
C GLY A 165 -2.02 14.92 1.74
N THR A 166 -2.13 15.63 2.85
CA THR A 166 -1.81 15.09 4.18
C THR A 166 -3.06 14.54 4.86
N TYR A 167 -2.94 13.34 5.40
CA TYR A 167 -3.93 12.69 6.25
C TYR A 167 -3.34 12.48 7.64
N THR A 168 -4.19 12.58 8.66
CA THR A 168 -3.82 12.36 10.06
C THR A 168 -4.45 11.07 10.56
N LYS A 169 -3.69 10.27 11.31
CA LYS A 169 -4.18 9.03 11.91
C LYS A 169 -5.35 9.33 12.84
N SER A 170 -6.37 8.49 12.76
CA SER A 170 -7.62 8.62 13.50
C SER A 170 -8.06 7.25 14.01
N GLU A 171 -8.61 7.23 15.22
CA GLU A 171 -9.30 6.06 15.78
C GLU A 171 -10.73 5.91 15.22
N LYS A 172 -11.21 6.94 14.50
CA LYS A 172 -12.57 7.03 13.99
C LYS A 172 -12.61 7.29 12.49
N TRP A 173 -13.43 6.49 11.82
CA TRP A 173 -13.90 6.76 10.47
C TRP A 173 -15.36 7.20 10.52
#